data_AF-A0A9D4GIT5-F1
#
_entry.id   AF-A0A9D4GIT5-F1
#
_cell.length_a   1.000
_cell.length_b   1.000
_cell.length_c   1.000
_cell.angle_alpha   90.00
_cell.angle_beta   90.00
_cell.angle_gamma   90.00
#
_symmetry.space_group_name_H-M   'P 1'
#
loop_
_entity.id
_entity.type
_entity.pdbx_description
1 polymer ?
#
loop_
_entity_poly.entity_id
_entity_poly.type
_entity_poly.pdbx_seq_one_letter_code
_entity_poly.pdbx_strand_id
1 'polypeptide(L)'
;MDKCRDHDKKVKFFCEDYSKLCCNTCAFIHRKCENVNELASLSSQEGLELEDLNHMLLKLETETCSIISDCNLSEVALSETNANIPKQVDEMKDRIIEIFDKAKSRMIEEAENFKDEEMKRLGERRKVTSNEDIHELLPVSSALVKHGTPQQKIDHLTHFERENKIYRNPYH
;
A
#
# COMPACT_ATOMS: atom_id res chain seq x y z
N MET A 1 43.61 48.74 -34.28
CA MET A 1 43.05 48.57 -35.63
C MET A 1 43.98 47.65 -36.40
N ASP A 2 43.45 46.53 -36.89
CA ASP A 2 44.27 45.53 -37.56
C ASP A 2 44.81 46.07 -38.89
N LYS A 3 46.12 45.95 -39.05
CA LYS A 3 46.85 46.33 -40.25
C LYS A 3 47.26 45.08 -41.02
N CYS A 4 47.23 45.17 -42.35
CA CYS A 4 47.72 44.13 -43.23
C CYS A 4 49.23 43.97 -43.06
N ARG A 5 49.69 42.74 -42.78
CA ARG A 5 51.11 42.43 -42.55
C ARG A 5 52.02 42.83 -43.72
N ASP A 6 51.53 42.70 -44.96
CA ASP A 6 52.37 42.89 -46.15
C ASP A 6 52.39 44.34 -46.66
N HIS A 7 51.42 45.16 -46.26
CA HIS A 7 51.21 46.49 -46.84
C HIS A 7 51.10 47.62 -45.81
N ASP A 8 51.12 47.33 -44.50
CA ASP A 8 50.89 48.26 -43.38
C ASP A 8 49.62 49.13 -43.51
N LYS A 9 48.66 48.70 -44.34
CA LYS A 9 47.37 49.37 -44.57
C LYS A 9 46.28 48.79 -43.69
N LYS A 10 45.28 49.60 -43.34
CA LYS A 10 44.09 49.15 -42.60
C LYS A 10 43.39 48.02 -43.36
N VAL A 11 43.07 46.94 -42.64
CA VAL A 11 42.25 45.84 -43.14
C VAL A 11 40.79 46.32 -43.25
N LYS A 12 40.15 46.02 -44.38
CA LYS A 12 38.76 46.44 -44.67
C LYS A 12 37.90 45.35 -45.31
N PHE A 13 38.51 44.29 -45.83
CA PHE A 13 37.85 43.24 -46.58
C PHE A 13 38.15 41.88 -45.96
N PHE A 14 37.28 40.92 -46.22
CA PHE A 14 37.48 39.51 -45.93
C PHE A 14 37.28 38.72 -47.23
N CYS A 15 38.21 37.81 -47.51
CA CYS A 15 38.09 36.87 -48.60
C CYS A 15 37.69 35.51 -48.02
N GLU A 16 36.47 35.05 -48.30
CA GLU A 16 35.92 33.79 -47.77
C GLU A 16 36.62 32.58 -48.37
N ASP A 17 36.90 32.62 -49.68
CA ASP A 17 37.56 31.53 -50.43
C ASP A 17 38.91 31.10 -49.81
N TYR A 18 39.59 32.03 -49.14
CA TYR A 18 40.86 31.78 -48.44
C TYR A 18 40.78 32.03 -46.94
N SER A 19 39.59 32.38 -46.42
CA SER A 19 39.35 32.77 -45.03
C SER A 19 40.38 33.78 -44.50
N LYS A 20 40.61 34.87 -45.25
CA LYS A 20 41.68 35.85 -44.97
C LYS A 20 41.22 37.30 -44.92
N LEU A 21 41.72 38.02 -43.93
CA LEU A 21 41.60 39.47 -43.78
C LEU A 21 42.50 40.22 -44.77
N CYS A 22 41.90 41.14 -45.53
CA CYS A 22 42.54 41.86 -46.62
C CYS A 22 42.47 43.39 -46.44
N CYS A 23 43.56 44.09 -46.77
CA CYS A 23 43.50 45.52 -47.10
C CYS A 23 43.08 45.72 -48.56
N ASN A 24 42.81 46.96 -49.00
CA ASN A 24 42.44 47.24 -50.40
C ASN A 24 43.45 46.67 -51.42
N THR A 25 44.76 46.70 -51.11
CA THR A 25 45.78 46.18 -52.03
C THR A 25 45.65 44.65 -52.18
N CYS A 26 45.49 43.92 -51.07
CA CYS A 26 45.27 42.48 -51.10
C CYS A 26 43.95 42.13 -51.79
N ALA A 27 42.87 42.87 -51.51
CA ALA A 27 41.56 42.66 -52.11
C ALA A 27 41.63 42.76 -53.65
N PHE A 28 42.45 43.65 -54.20
CA PHE A 28 42.64 43.75 -55.65
C PHE A 28 43.34 42.52 -56.27
N ILE A 29 44.25 41.88 -55.52
CA ILE A 29 44.90 40.62 -55.93
C ILE A 29 43.87 39.48 -55.88
N HIS A 30 43.04 39.48 -54.84
CA HIS A 30 41.93 38.56 -54.66
C HIS A 30 40.68 38.92 -55.48
N ARG A 31 40.73 39.87 -56.43
CA ARG A 31 39.55 40.27 -57.23
C ARG A 31 38.95 39.14 -58.07
N LYS A 32 39.71 38.06 -58.28
CA LYS A 32 39.28 36.86 -59.00
C LYS A 32 38.59 35.83 -58.10
N CYS A 33 38.69 36.01 -56.79
CA CYS A 33 37.92 35.26 -55.81
C CYS A 33 36.46 35.69 -55.93
N GLU A 34 35.55 34.73 -55.79
CA GLU A 34 34.12 35.00 -55.93
C GLU A 34 33.57 35.72 -54.69
N ASN A 35 34.17 35.45 -53.52
CA ASN A 35 33.64 35.92 -52.25
C ASN A 35 34.67 36.81 -51.51
N VAL A 36 34.73 38.07 -51.92
CA VAL A 36 35.49 39.12 -51.23
C VAL A 36 34.54 40.22 -50.77
N ASN A 37 34.24 40.25 -49.49
CA ASN A 37 33.24 41.11 -48.89
C ASN A 37 33.88 42.19 -48.00
N GLU A 38 33.23 43.35 -47.86
CA GLU A 38 33.66 44.34 -46.88
C GLU A 38 33.38 43.83 -45.46
N LEU A 39 34.33 44.05 -44.55
CA LEU A 39 34.17 43.65 -43.16
C LEU A 39 32.99 44.33 -42.48
N ALA A 40 32.69 45.58 -42.87
CA ALA A 40 31.55 46.30 -42.33
C ALA A 40 30.22 45.58 -42.64
N SER A 41 30.05 45.08 -43.88
CA SER A 41 28.85 44.33 -44.29
C SER A 41 28.76 42.96 -43.63
N LEU A 42 29.88 42.25 -43.49
CA LEU A 42 29.89 40.95 -42.80
C LEU A 42 29.59 41.11 -41.30
N SER A 43 30.19 42.10 -40.65
CA SER A 43 30.01 42.34 -39.22
C SER A 43 28.57 42.65 -38.81
N SER A 44 27.78 43.27 -39.71
CA SER A 44 26.36 43.51 -39.47
C SER A 44 25.50 42.26 -39.63
N GLN A 45 25.90 41.33 -40.50
CA GLN A 45 25.15 40.11 -40.77
C GLN A 45 25.52 38.99 -39.78
N GLU A 46 26.81 38.73 -39.62
CA GLU A 46 27.33 37.75 -38.64
C GLU A 46 27.03 38.18 -37.20
N GLY A 47 26.96 39.49 -36.92
CA GLY A 47 26.56 40.01 -35.62
C GLY A 47 25.14 39.60 -35.23
N LEU A 48 24.20 39.57 -36.19
CA LEU A 48 22.82 39.12 -35.97
C LEU A 48 22.78 37.60 -35.76
N GLU A 49 23.55 36.83 -36.54
CA GLU A 49 23.62 35.37 -36.40
C GLU A 49 24.23 34.95 -35.05
N LEU A 50 25.23 35.68 -34.55
CA LEU A 50 25.81 35.44 -33.22
C LEU A 50 24.82 35.78 -32.10
N GLU A 51 24.04 36.84 -32.26
CA GLU A 51 23.05 37.27 -31.27
C GLU A 51 21.90 36.24 -31.17
N ASP A 52 21.43 35.74 -32.31
CA ASP A 52 20.43 34.66 -32.38
C ASP A 52 20.97 33.37 -31.75
N LEU A 53 22.22 32.99 -32.04
CA LEU A 53 22.86 31.83 -31.43
C LEU A 53 22.96 31.98 -29.90
N ASN A 54 23.36 33.16 -29.43
CA ASN A 54 23.49 33.43 -28.00
C ASN A 54 22.12 33.41 -27.31
N HIS A 55 21.07 33.93 -27.96
CA HIS A 55 19.70 33.84 -27.46
C HIS A 55 19.23 32.38 -27.36
N MET A 56 19.52 31.55 -28.37
CA MET A 56 19.21 30.12 -28.32
C MET A 56 19.95 29.39 -27.19
N LEU A 57 21.23 29.71 -26.97
CA LEU A 57 22.02 29.12 -25.89
C LEU A 57 21.48 29.51 -24.50
N LEU A 58 21.14 30.78 -24.30
CA LEU A 58 20.54 31.26 -23.03
C LEU A 58 19.19 30.60 -22.76
N LYS A 59 18.37 30.42 -23.81
CA LYS A 59 17.10 29.71 -23.69
C LYS A 59 17.31 28.24 -23.29
N LEU A 60 18.22 27.55 -23.95
CA LEU A 60 18.58 26.16 -23.63
C LEU A 60 19.13 26.02 -22.21
N GLU A 61 19.98 26.96 -21.78
CA GLU A 61 20.50 26.99 -20.41
C GLU A 61 19.37 27.13 -19.39
N THR A 62 18.44 28.05 -19.63
CA THR A 62 17.30 28.29 -18.75
C THR A 62 16.39 27.06 -18.66
N GLU A 63 16.05 26.45 -19.80
CA GLU A 63 15.24 25.23 -19.86
C GLU A 63 15.92 24.07 -19.15
N THR A 64 17.23 23.89 -19.36
CA THR A 64 18.02 22.84 -18.70
C THR A 64 18.06 23.04 -17.19
N CYS A 65 18.27 24.28 -16.72
CA CYS A 65 18.23 24.59 -15.30
C CYS A 65 16.88 24.28 -14.67
N SER A 66 15.78 24.59 -15.38
CA SER A 66 14.42 24.27 -14.92
C SER A 66 14.22 22.76 -14.79
N ILE A 67 14.61 21.99 -15.81
CA ILE A 67 14.49 20.52 -15.80
C ILE A 67 15.29 19.92 -14.65
N ILE A 68 16.53 20.39 -14.42
CA ILE A 68 17.37 19.91 -13.31
C ILE A 68 16.70 20.19 -11.97
N SER A 69 16.12 21.38 -11.79
CA SER A 69 15.39 21.73 -10.57
C SER A 69 14.19 20.81 -10.34
N ASP A 70 13.39 20.56 -11.38
CA ASP A 70 12.22 19.68 -11.31
C ASP A 70 12.60 18.23 -11.01
N CYS A 71 13.70 17.75 -11.60
CA CYS A 71 14.28 16.43 -11.30
C CYS A 71 14.69 16.32 -9.82
N ASN A 72 15.38 17.32 -9.29
CA ASN A 72 15.81 17.32 -7.88
C ASN A 72 14.62 17.32 -6.91
N LEU A 73 13.58 18.13 -7.20
CA LEU A 73 12.36 18.13 -6.39
C LEU A 73 11.66 16.77 -6.41
N SER A 74 11.61 16.14 -7.60
CA SER A 74 11.01 14.81 -7.77
C SER A 74 11.82 13.73 -7.04
N GLU A 75 13.14 13.80 -7.07
CA GLU A 75 14.03 12.87 -6.36
C GLU A 75 13.81 12.94 -4.85
N VAL A 76 13.74 14.15 -4.27
CA VAL A 76 13.45 14.34 -2.85
C VAL A 76 12.08 13.75 -2.48
N ALA A 77 11.03 14.07 -3.25
CA ALA A 77 9.68 13.56 -2.99
C ALA A 77 9.60 12.01 -3.09
N LEU A 78 10.31 11.42 -4.06
CA LEU A 78 10.42 9.96 -4.20
C LEU A 78 11.17 9.35 -3.01
N SER A 79 12.27 9.97 -2.58
CA SER A 79 13.05 9.51 -1.43
C SER A 79 12.22 9.51 -0.14
N GLU A 80 11.48 10.59 0.12
CA GLU A 80 10.57 10.70 1.28
C GLU A 80 9.44 9.67 1.23
N THR A 81 8.83 9.49 0.06
CA THR A 81 7.78 8.49 -0.14
C THR A 81 8.32 7.09 0.11
N ASN A 82 9.48 6.77 -0.46
CA ASN A 82 10.11 5.46 -0.34
C ASN A 82 10.54 5.16 1.10
N ALA A 83 10.98 6.17 1.86
CA ALA A 83 11.27 6.02 3.28
C ALA A 83 10.02 5.75 4.14
N ASN A 84 8.86 6.28 3.73
CA ASN A 84 7.60 6.14 4.47
C ASN A 84 6.85 4.82 4.19
N ILE A 85 7.00 4.23 2.99
CA ILE A 85 6.30 2.98 2.63
C ILE A 85 6.57 1.84 3.62
N PRO A 86 7.84 1.51 3.99
CA PRO A 86 8.11 0.44 4.96
C PRO A 86 7.42 0.69 6.31
N LYS A 87 7.45 1.93 6.80
CA LYS A 87 6.79 2.31 8.05
C LYS A 87 5.27 2.10 7.97
N GLN A 88 4.64 2.48 6.86
CA GLN A 88 3.20 2.24 6.66
C GLN A 88 2.86 0.75 6.59
N VAL A 89 3.72 -0.06 5.96
CA VAL A 89 3.57 -1.53 5.91
C VAL A 89 3.66 -2.14 7.32
N ASP A 90 4.61 -1.70 8.13
CA ASP A 90 4.75 -2.17 9.51
C ASP A 90 3.54 -1.75 10.36
N GLU A 91 3.08 -0.49 10.25
CA GLU A 91 1.87 -0.02 10.94
C GLU A 91 0.60 -0.77 10.51
N MET A 92 0.50 -1.21 9.25
CA MET A 92 -0.59 -2.06 8.78
C MET A 92 -0.50 -3.47 9.37
N LYS A 93 0.70 -4.04 9.39
CA LYS A 93 0.94 -5.37 9.99
C LYS A 93 0.56 -5.38 11.47
N ASP A 94 0.96 -4.37 12.24
CA ASP A 94 0.65 -4.28 13.67
C ASP A 94 -0.85 -4.17 13.92
N ARG A 95 -1.57 -3.38 13.10
CA ARG A 95 -3.03 -3.30 13.15
C ARG A 95 -3.72 -4.63 12.85
N ILE A 96 -3.22 -5.38 11.88
CA ILE A 96 -3.75 -6.71 11.54
C ILE A 96 -3.56 -7.66 12.73
N ILE A 97 -2.37 -7.69 13.33
CA ILE A 97 -2.08 -8.51 14.51
C ILE A 97 -3.03 -8.16 15.65
N GLU A 98 -3.22 -6.86 15.94
CA GLU A 98 -4.12 -6.40 17.01
C GLU A 98 -5.57 -6.86 16.78
N ILE A 99 -6.06 -6.78 15.53
CA ILE A 99 -7.41 -7.25 15.17
C ILE A 99 -7.52 -8.77 15.36
N PHE A 100 -6.52 -9.54 14.92
CA PHE A 100 -6.49 -10.98 15.09
C PHE A 100 -6.48 -11.39 16.56
N ASP A 101 -5.66 -10.73 17.39
CA ASP A 101 -5.59 -11.02 18.83
C ASP A 101 -6.91 -10.69 19.54
N LYS A 102 -7.56 -9.57 19.18
CA LYS A 102 -8.90 -9.24 19.67
C LYS A 102 -9.95 -10.28 19.25
N ALA A 103 -9.91 -10.74 18.01
CA ALA A 103 -10.82 -11.78 17.53
C ALA A 103 -10.60 -13.09 18.28
N LYS A 104 -9.34 -13.51 18.44
CA LYS A 104 -8.96 -14.72 19.18
C LYS A 104 -9.46 -14.67 20.63
N SER A 105 -9.25 -13.56 21.33
CA SER A 105 -9.70 -13.41 22.72
C SER A 105 -11.22 -13.52 22.85
N ARG A 106 -11.98 -12.90 21.94
CA ARG A 106 -13.45 -13.04 21.93
C ARG A 106 -13.91 -14.47 21.69
N MET A 107 -13.28 -15.18 20.76
CA MET A 107 -13.62 -16.59 20.48
C MET A 107 -13.32 -17.50 21.68
N ILE A 108 -12.23 -17.24 22.40
CA ILE A 108 -11.89 -17.99 23.63
C ILE A 108 -12.94 -17.71 24.70
N GLU A 109 -13.29 -16.44 24.92
CA GLU A 109 -14.30 -16.04 25.90
C GLU A 109 -15.68 -16.66 25.59
N GLU A 110 -16.12 -16.61 24.33
CA GLU A 110 -17.37 -17.26 23.90
C GLU A 110 -17.35 -18.78 24.12
N ALA A 111 -16.23 -19.44 23.81
CA ALA A 111 -16.08 -20.87 24.02
C ALA A 111 -16.08 -21.25 25.52
N GLU A 112 -15.46 -20.44 26.38
CA GLU A 112 -15.47 -20.64 27.83
C GLU A 112 -16.87 -20.44 28.40
N ASN A 113 -17.57 -19.38 28.01
CA ASN A 113 -18.95 -19.13 28.42
C ASN A 113 -19.88 -20.27 28.00
N PHE A 114 -19.78 -20.73 26.75
CA PHE A 114 -20.56 -21.86 26.26
C PHE A 114 -20.28 -23.14 27.06
N LYS A 115 -19.00 -23.43 27.33
CA LYS A 115 -18.59 -24.58 28.14
C LYS A 115 -19.18 -24.50 29.55
N ASP A 116 -19.14 -23.34 30.18
CA ASP A 116 -19.65 -23.15 31.55
C ASP A 116 -21.18 -23.27 31.62
N GLU A 117 -21.90 -22.70 30.64
CA GLU A 117 -23.35 -22.87 30.50
C GLU A 117 -23.74 -24.34 30.32
N GLU A 118 -23.06 -25.06 29.43
CA GLU A 118 -23.34 -26.46 29.17
C GLU A 118 -23.00 -27.34 30.37
N MET A 119 -21.90 -27.06 31.06
CA MET A 119 -21.54 -27.76 32.31
C MET A 119 -22.59 -27.54 33.41
N LYS A 120 -23.12 -26.32 33.54
CA LYS A 120 -24.21 -26.01 34.47
C LYS A 120 -25.48 -26.80 34.09
N ARG A 121 -25.87 -26.78 32.82
CA ARG A 121 -27.05 -27.51 32.30
C ARG A 121 -26.94 -29.01 32.56
N LEU A 122 -25.78 -29.61 32.29
CA LEU A 122 -25.51 -31.02 32.56
C LEU A 122 -25.52 -31.33 34.06
N GLY A 123 -24.98 -30.44 34.90
CA GLY A 123 -25.02 -30.55 36.35
C GLY A 123 -26.44 -30.54 36.91
N GLU A 124 -27.30 -29.64 36.42
CA GLU A 124 -28.72 -29.57 36.78
C GLU A 124 -29.46 -30.85 36.35
N ARG A 125 -29.26 -31.30 35.11
CA ARG A 125 -29.85 -32.56 34.63
C ARG A 125 -29.44 -33.76 35.48
N ARG A 126 -28.18 -33.83 35.93
CA ARG A 126 -27.69 -34.90 36.80
C ARG A 126 -28.41 -34.92 38.15
N LYS A 127 -28.69 -33.76 38.74
CA LYS A 127 -29.45 -33.66 40.00
C LYS A 127 -30.89 -34.16 39.84
N VAL A 128 -31.56 -33.81 38.74
CA VAL A 128 -32.93 -34.28 38.44
C VAL A 128 -32.97 -35.77 38.14
N THR A 129 -31.88 -36.33 37.57
CA THR A 129 -31.78 -37.77 37.27
C THR A 129 -31.11 -38.55 38.42
N SER A 130 -30.99 -37.96 39.60
CA SER A 130 -30.41 -38.64 40.76
C SER A 130 -31.24 -39.89 41.08
N ASN A 131 -30.57 -41.04 41.15
CA ASN A 131 -31.18 -42.35 41.44
C ASN A 131 -31.74 -42.46 42.87
N GLU A 132 -31.75 -41.38 43.66
CA GLU A 132 -32.23 -41.37 45.05
C GLU A 132 -33.69 -41.85 45.12
N ASP A 133 -34.57 -41.34 44.25
CA ASP A 133 -35.97 -41.77 44.18
C ASP A 133 -36.11 -43.26 43.80
N ILE A 134 -35.26 -43.76 42.90
CA ILE A 134 -35.26 -45.17 42.49
C ILE A 134 -34.74 -46.07 43.63
N HIS A 135 -33.70 -45.63 44.34
CA HIS A 135 -33.12 -46.36 45.46
C HIS A 135 -34.07 -46.48 46.65
N GLU A 136 -34.94 -45.49 46.89
CA GLU A 136 -35.97 -45.57 47.93
C GLU A 136 -37.18 -46.42 47.51
N LEU A 137 -37.58 -46.37 46.24
CA LEU A 137 -38.73 -47.14 45.74
C LEU A 137 -38.43 -48.63 45.53
N LEU A 138 -37.17 -49.01 45.28
CA LEU A 138 -36.76 -50.38 45.01
C LEU A 138 -37.01 -51.35 46.20
N PRO A 139 -36.62 -51.04 47.45
CA PRO A 139 -36.90 -51.89 48.61
C PRO A 139 -38.40 -52.08 48.86
N VAL A 140 -39.19 -51.00 48.75
CA VAL A 140 -40.65 -51.03 48.94
C VAL A 140 -41.30 -51.92 47.89
N SER A 141 -40.95 -51.72 46.63
CA SER A 141 -41.46 -52.51 45.51
C SER A 141 -41.05 -53.98 45.64
N SER A 142 -39.80 -54.27 46.04
CA SER A 142 -39.30 -55.62 46.25
C SER A 142 -40.02 -56.35 47.39
N ALA A 143 -40.27 -55.67 48.51
CA ALA A 143 -41.01 -56.22 49.64
C ALA A 143 -42.47 -56.51 49.27
N LEU A 144 -43.11 -55.61 48.53
CA LEU A 144 -44.50 -55.76 48.10
C LEU A 144 -44.68 -56.90 47.11
N VAL A 145 -43.73 -57.12 46.19
CA VAL A 145 -43.73 -58.27 45.29
C VAL A 145 -43.65 -59.58 46.07
N LYS A 146 -42.77 -59.66 47.07
CA LYS A 146 -42.53 -60.88 47.85
C LYS A 146 -43.63 -61.20 48.85
N HIS A 147 -44.21 -60.19 49.50
CA HIS A 147 -45.07 -60.39 50.67
C HIS A 147 -46.44 -59.70 50.58
N GLY A 148 -46.68 -58.87 49.56
CA GLY A 148 -47.94 -58.16 49.40
C GLY A 148 -49.09 -59.05 48.94
N THR A 149 -50.30 -58.70 49.39
CA THR A 149 -51.54 -59.30 48.89
C THR A 149 -51.80 -58.89 47.42
N PRO A 150 -52.64 -59.64 46.67
CA PRO A 150 -52.99 -59.29 45.30
C PRO A 150 -53.52 -57.86 45.16
N GLN A 151 -54.37 -57.40 46.10
CA GLN A 151 -54.93 -56.04 46.06
C GLN A 151 -53.85 -54.98 46.27
N GLN A 152 -52.96 -55.17 47.26
CA GLN A 152 -51.87 -54.23 47.53
C GLN A 152 -50.91 -54.10 46.34
N LYS A 153 -50.64 -55.21 45.62
CA LYS A 153 -49.82 -55.20 44.40
C LYS A 153 -50.47 -54.38 43.28
N ILE A 154 -51.78 -54.52 43.10
CA ILE A 154 -52.55 -53.76 42.10
C ILE A 154 -52.59 -52.27 42.46
N ASP A 155 -52.83 -51.95 43.73
CA ASP A 155 -52.91 -50.56 44.19
C ASP A 155 -51.56 -49.84 44.02
N HIS A 156 -50.45 -50.49 44.37
CA HIS A 156 -49.10 -49.94 44.21
C HIS A 156 -48.73 -49.74 42.73
N LEU A 157 -49.03 -50.71 41.86
CA LEU A 157 -48.80 -50.57 40.43
C LEU A 157 -49.60 -49.40 39.86
N THR A 158 -50.88 -49.29 40.23
CA THR A 158 -51.78 -48.22 39.77
C THR A 158 -51.30 -46.84 40.25
N HIS A 159 -50.79 -46.76 41.49
CA HIS A 159 -50.23 -45.54 42.04
C HIS A 159 -48.94 -45.14 41.33
N PHE A 160 -48.00 -46.08 41.16
CA PHE A 160 -46.75 -45.86 40.44
C PHE A 160 -46.98 -45.42 38.99
N GLU A 161 -47.92 -46.06 38.28
CA GLU A 161 -48.29 -45.66 36.91
C GLU A 161 -48.93 -44.27 36.85
N ARG A 162 -49.65 -43.85 37.89
CA ARG A 162 -50.25 -42.51 37.96
C ARG A 162 -49.20 -41.43 38.17
N GLU A 163 -48.25 -41.67 39.06
CA GLU A 163 -47.18 -40.70 39.37
C GLU A 163 -46.15 -40.59 38.24
N ASN A 164 -45.85 -41.70 37.54
CA ASN A 164 -44.86 -41.71 36.46
C ASN A 164 -45.43 -41.43 35.06
N LYS A 165 -46.74 -41.20 34.92
CA LYS A 165 -47.36 -40.75 33.66
C LYS A 165 -46.84 -39.39 33.17
N ILE A 166 -46.15 -38.63 34.03
CA ILE A 166 -45.48 -37.37 33.68
C ILE A 166 -44.19 -37.60 32.87
N TYR A 167 -43.62 -38.82 32.87
CA TYR A 167 -42.39 -39.15 32.14
C TYR A 167 -42.60 -39.80 30.76
N ARG A 168 -43.84 -39.90 30.25
CA ARG A 168 -44.06 -40.25 28.84
C ARG A 168 -43.72 -39.04 27.96
N ASN A 169 -42.46 -39.02 27.53
CA ASN A 169 -41.85 -38.26 26.45
C ASN A 169 -42.85 -37.50 25.52
N PRO A 170 -42.82 -36.15 25.46
CA PRO A 170 -43.59 -35.37 24.49
C PRO A 170 -42.95 -35.29 23.09
N TYR A 171 -41.86 -36.03 22.81
CA TYR A 171 -41.28 -36.14 21.48
C TYR A 171 -41.60 -37.51 20.85
N HIS A 172 -42.87 -37.65 20.46
CA HIS A 172 -43.29 -38.34 19.24
C HIS A 172 -44.26 -37.44 18.50
#